data_AF-A0A401Q4M0-F1
#
_entry.id   AF-A0A401Q4M0-F1
#
_cell.length_a   1.000
_cell.length_b   1.000
_cell.length_c   1.000
_cell.angle_alpha   90.00
_cell.angle_beta   90.00
_cell.angle_gamma   90.00
#
_symmetry.space_group_name_H-M   'P 1'
#
loop_
_entity.id
_entity.type
_entity.pdbx_description
1 polymer ?
#
loop_
_entity_poly.entity_id
_entity_poly.type
_entity_poly.pdbx_seq_one_letter_code
_entity_poly.pdbx_strand_id
1 'polypeptide(L)'
;EVRCEAPNNRLDKFRGALTYKENKYSLDNEKILLRGCTLRNTEWCYGLVIFAGQDTKLMQNSGLSAFKRTNIDRLMNVLVLWIFGFLVMMCTVLAIGNSVWESYKGYYFQVYLPWIHKPPNSSFSGFLMFWSYVIILNTVVPISLYVSIEVIRLGSSFYIDWDTKMYYPKKNTPALARTTTLTEELGQIQYIFSDKTGTLTQNIMIFNKCTINGKMYGTVHRAKSQGNKGSAPWITKERENMMQQKK
;
A
#
# COMPACT_ATOMS: atom_id res chain seq x y z
N GLU A 1 -5.39 -29.10 -34.05
CA GLU A 1 -6.21 -28.74 -32.86
C GLU A 1 -5.36 -28.84 -31.60
N VAL A 2 -5.44 -27.87 -30.69
CA VAL A 2 -4.78 -27.94 -29.38
C VAL A 2 -5.86 -28.15 -28.32
N ARG A 3 -5.75 -29.24 -27.56
CA ARG A 3 -6.59 -29.49 -26.39
C ARG A 3 -5.74 -29.35 -25.14
N CYS A 4 -6.18 -28.57 -24.18
CA CYS A 4 -5.46 -28.34 -22.93
C CYS A 4 -6.42 -28.38 -21.74
N GLU A 5 -5.85 -28.54 -20.56
CA GLU A 5 -6.58 -28.41 -19.29
C GLU A 5 -7.13 -26.99 -19.08
N ALA A 6 -8.10 -26.86 -18.18
CA ALA A 6 -8.64 -25.56 -17.78
C ALA A 6 -7.55 -24.67 -17.12
N PRO A 7 -7.68 -23.33 -17.19
CA PRO A 7 -6.76 -22.40 -16.54
C PRO A 7 -6.59 -22.72 -15.05
N ASN A 8 -5.35 -22.77 -14.58
CA ASN A 8 -5.02 -23.05 -13.18
C ASN A 8 -3.83 -22.20 -12.71
N ASN A 9 -3.61 -22.14 -11.40
CA ASN A 9 -2.54 -21.36 -10.76
C ASN A 9 -1.23 -22.15 -10.55
N ARG A 10 -1.12 -23.39 -11.04
CA ARG A 10 0.07 -24.22 -10.83
C ARG A 10 1.12 -23.93 -11.90
N LEU A 11 2.20 -23.25 -11.50
CA LEU A 11 3.29 -22.85 -12.41
C LEU A 11 4.14 -24.04 -12.89
N ASP A 12 4.15 -25.13 -12.14
CA ASP A 12 4.96 -26.34 -12.36
C ASP A 12 4.28 -27.39 -13.25
N LYS A 13 2.95 -27.34 -13.40
CA LYS A 13 2.17 -28.35 -14.13
C LYS A 13 1.40 -27.74 -15.29
N PHE A 14 1.60 -28.29 -16.48
CA PHE A 14 0.77 -28.02 -17.65
C PHE A 14 0.51 -29.33 -18.38
N ARG A 15 -0.75 -29.58 -18.77
CA ARG A 15 -1.13 -30.74 -19.59
C ARG A 15 -1.93 -30.30 -20.81
N GLY A 16 -1.41 -30.62 -21.99
CA GLY A 16 -2.13 -30.47 -23.25
C GLY A 16 -1.69 -31.49 -24.29
N ALA A 17 -2.45 -31.55 -25.38
CA ALA A 17 -2.15 -32.36 -26.55
C ALA A 17 -2.37 -31.54 -27.82
N LEU A 18 -1.36 -31.49 -28.68
CA LEU A 18 -1.44 -30.94 -30.02
C LEU A 18 -1.71 -32.07 -31.01
N THR A 19 -2.81 -31.97 -31.75
CA THR A 19 -3.12 -32.87 -32.87
C THR A 19 -2.82 -32.15 -34.18
N TYR A 20 -1.83 -32.65 -34.93
CA TYR A 20 -1.42 -32.12 -36.24
C TYR A 20 -1.21 -33.27 -37.23
N LYS A 21 -1.92 -33.23 -38.38
CA LYS A 21 -1.86 -34.26 -39.44
C LYS A 21 -1.86 -35.68 -38.87
N GLU A 22 -2.90 -36.00 -38.10
CA GLU A 22 -3.14 -37.30 -37.43
C GLU A 22 -2.15 -37.72 -36.32
N ASN A 23 -1.05 -36.97 -36.13
CA ASN A 23 -0.11 -37.20 -35.04
C ASN A 23 -0.49 -36.40 -33.79
N LYS A 24 -0.41 -37.04 -32.63
CA LYS A 24 -0.63 -36.42 -31.31
C LYS A 24 0.70 -36.18 -30.60
N TYR A 25 0.95 -34.93 -30.22
CA TYR A 25 2.12 -34.51 -29.45
C TYR A 25 1.69 -34.05 -28.06
N SER A 26 2.36 -34.54 -27.01
CA SER A 26 2.14 -34.05 -25.65
C SER A 26 2.71 -32.64 -25.48
N LEU A 27 1.96 -31.77 -24.84
CA LEU A 27 2.39 -30.43 -24.43
C LEU A 27 2.58 -30.43 -22.91
N ASP A 28 3.84 -30.46 -22.49
CA ASP A 28 4.26 -30.41 -21.09
C ASP A 28 4.70 -28.99 -20.68
N ASN A 29 5.04 -28.80 -19.40
CA ASN A 29 5.43 -27.50 -18.85
C ASN A 29 6.74 -26.94 -19.45
N GLU A 30 7.55 -27.77 -20.11
CA GLU A 30 8.75 -27.32 -20.84
C GLU A 30 8.43 -26.67 -22.19
N LYS A 31 7.23 -26.92 -22.73
CA LYS A 31 6.79 -26.44 -24.04
C LYS A 31 5.87 -25.22 -23.95
N ILE A 32 5.63 -24.70 -22.73
CA ILE A 32 4.83 -23.49 -22.49
C ILE A 32 5.72 -22.32 -22.11
N LEU A 33 5.44 -21.15 -22.70
CA LEU A 33 6.04 -19.88 -22.29
C LEU A 33 5.04 -19.13 -21.43
N LEU A 34 5.40 -18.83 -20.19
CA LEU A 34 4.52 -18.14 -19.25
C LEU A 34 4.61 -16.62 -19.42
N ARG A 35 3.48 -15.95 -19.14
CA ARG A 35 3.43 -14.49 -19.03
C ARG A 35 4.43 -14.03 -17.96
N GLY A 36 5.21 -12.99 -18.27
CA GLY A 36 6.22 -12.43 -17.38
C GLY A 36 7.63 -13.03 -17.53
N CYS A 37 7.77 -14.14 -18.27
CA CYS A 37 9.08 -14.62 -18.69
C CYS A 37 9.69 -13.69 -19.74
N THR A 38 11.00 -13.46 -19.65
CA THR A 38 11.76 -12.75 -20.69
C THR A 38 12.52 -13.78 -21.51
N LEU A 39 12.24 -13.82 -22.82
CA LEU A 39 12.99 -14.67 -23.74
C LEU A 39 14.43 -14.17 -23.83
N ARG A 40 15.41 -15.08 -23.72
CA ARG A 40 16.84 -14.75 -23.75
C ARG A 40 17.57 -15.76 -24.61
N ASN A 41 18.67 -15.33 -25.22
CA ASN A 41 19.57 -16.16 -26.01
C ASN A 41 18.94 -16.76 -27.30
N THR A 42 17.92 -16.10 -27.85
CA THR A 42 17.28 -16.42 -29.14
C THR A 42 16.74 -15.14 -29.76
N GLU A 43 16.88 -14.97 -31.08
CA GLU A 43 16.41 -13.76 -31.78
C GLU A 43 14.88 -13.67 -31.86
N TRP A 44 14.22 -14.79 -32.18
CA TRP A 44 12.77 -14.85 -32.34
C TRP A 44 12.24 -16.23 -31.94
N CYS A 45 10.94 -16.27 -31.64
CA CYS A 45 10.21 -17.50 -31.31
C CYS A 45 8.78 -17.37 -31.85
N TYR A 46 8.30 -18.39 -32.56
CA TYR A 46 6.90 -18.52 -32.93
C TYR A 46 6.18 -19.37 -31.88
N GLY A 47 5.03 -18.87 -31.41
CA GLY A 47 4.22 -19.56 -30.42
C GLY A 47 2.73 -19.37 -30.70
N LEU A 48 1.93 -20.30 -30.19
CA LEU A 48 0.48 -20.21 -30.19
C LEU A 48 0.02 -19.74 -28.81
N VAL A 49 -0.85 -18.72 -28.77
CA VAL A 49 -1.43 -18.24 -27.51
C VAL A 49 -2.50 -19.23 -27.05
N ILE A 50 -2.29 -19.84 -25.88
CA ILE A 50 -3.24 -20.79 -25.26
C ILE A 50 -4.14 -20.07 -24.25
N PHE A 51 -3.55 -19.28 -23.35
CA PHE A 51 -4.26 -18.51 -22.33
C PHE A 51 -3.95 -17.01 -22.49
N ALA A 52 -4.97 -16.17 -22.38
CA ALA A 52 -4.86 -14.72 -22.50
C ALA A 52 -5.45 -14.00 -21.28
N GLY A 53 -4.93 -12.81 -20.96
CA GLY A 53 -5.49 -11.96 -19.91
C GLY A 53 -5.47 -12.60 -18.51
N GLN A 54 -6.66 -12.74 -17.91
CA GLN A 54 -6.85 -13.29 -16.56
C GLN A 54 -6.67 -14.81 -16.51
N ASP A 55 -6.75 -15.51 -17.63
CA ASP A 55 -6.56 -16.96 -17.69
C ASP A 55 -5.08 -17.36 -17.64
N THR A 56 -4.16 -16.40 -17.78
CA THR A 56 -2.72 -16.67 -17.65
C THR A 56 -2.37 -17.09 -16.22
N LYS A 57 -1.53 -18.12 -16.08
CA LYS A 57 -1.12 -18.65 -14.76
C LYS A 57 -0.56 -17.61 -13.80
N LEU A 58 0.15 -16.60 -14.33
CA LEU A 58 0.68 -15.50 -13.52
C LEU A 58 -0.46 -14.65 -12.94
N MET A 59 -1.49 -14.37 -13.75
CA MET A 59 -2.63 -13.56 -13.32
C MET A 59 -3.57 -14.35 -12.39
N GLN A 60 -3.66 -15.68 -12.57
CA GLN A 60 -4.32 -16.57 -11.62
C GLN A 60 -3.60 -16.65 -10.25
N ASN A 61 -2.29 -16.36 -10.20
CA ASN A 61 -1.55 -16.23 -8.94
C ASN A 61 -1.51 -14.79 -8.40
N SER A 62 -1.88 -13.79 -9.20
CA SER A 62 -2.00 -12.44 -8.69
C SER A 62 -3.33 -12.28 -7.97
N GLY A 63 -3.27 -11.87 -6.70
CA GLY A 63 -4.47 -11.49 -5.96
C GLY A 63 -5.16 -10.29 -6.60
N LEU A 64 -6.47 -10.18 -6.41
CA LEU A 64 -7.23 -8.98 -6.78
C LEU A 64 -6.67 -7.76 -6.04
N SER A 65 -6.53 -6.64 -6.74
CA SER A 65 -6.13 -5.37 -6.14
C SER A 65 -7.22 -4.86 -5.22
N ALA A 66 -7.16 -5.21 -3.94
CA ALA A 66 -8.05 -4.68 -2.93
C ALA A 66 -7.57 -3.31 -2.43
N PHE A 67 -8.50 -2.38 -2.23
CA PHE A 67 -8.20 -1.14 -1.52
C PHE A 67 -7.78 -1.46 -0.09
N LYS A 68 -6.54 -1.08 0.25
CA LYS A 68 -6.02 -1.23 1.60
C LYS A 68 -6.56 -0.09 2.46
N ARG A 69 -7.36 -0.42 3.48
CA ARG A 69 -7.77 0.52 4.53
C ARG A 69 -6.71 0.54 5.63
N THR A 70 -6.35 1.73 6.13
CA THR A 70 -5.34 1.84 7.19
C THR A 70 -5.96 1.63 8.56
N ASN A 71 -5.13 1.32 9.55
CA ASN A 71 -5.58 1.21 10.93
C ASN A 71 -6.04 2.59 11.47
N ILE A 72 -5.37 3.65 11.04
CA ILE A 72 -5.73 5.03 11.37
C ILE A 72 -7.11 5.40 10.83
N ASP A 73 -7.52 4.92 9.65
CA ASP A 73 -8.88 5.15 9.15
C ASP A 73 -9.94 4.56 10.11
N ARG A 74 -9.66 3.38 10.69
CA ARG A 74 -10.53 2.76 11.69
C ARG A 74 -10.52 3.53 13.01
N LEU A 75 -9.34 3.94 13.49
CA LEU A 75 -9.19 4.71 14.72
C LEU A 75 -9.94 6.05 14.63
N MET A 76 -9.80 6.76 13.52
CA MET A 76 -10.52 8.01 13.27
C MET A 76 -12.04 7.83 13.33
N ASN A 77 -12.57 6.78 12.69
CA ASN A 77 -14.00 6.49 12.76
C ASN A 77 -14.47 6.22 14.20
N VAL A 78 -13.68 5.47 14.98
CA VAL A 78 -13.97 5.22 16.41
C VAL A 78 -13.94 6.54 17.20
N LEU A 79 -12.93 7.40 17.01
CA LEU A 79 -12.84 8.69 17.68
C LEU A 79 -14.02 9.61 17.34
N VAL A 80 -14.45 9.64 16.09
CA VAL A 80 -15.63 10.42 15.66
C VAL A 80 -16.90 9.93 16.37
N LEU A 81 -17.08 8.62 16.53
CA LEU A 81 -18.20 8.06 17.29
C LEU A 81 -18.15 8.47 18.78
N TRP A 82 -16.98 8.46 19.41
CA TRP A 82 -16.81 8.95 20.78
C TRP A 82 -17.14 10.43 20.93
N ILE A 83 -16.68 11.27 19.99
CA ILE A 83 -16.96 12.71 19.98
C ILE A 83 -18.46 12.96 19.81
N PHE A 84 -19.11 12.24 18.90
CA PHE A 84 -20.57 12.35 18.70
C PHE A 84 -21.35 11.93 19.95
N GLY A 85 -20.96 10.83 20.61
CA GLY A 85 -21.56 10.41 21.87
C GLY A 85 -21.40 11.45 22.98
N PHE A 86 -20.19 12.02 23.11
CA PHE A 86 -19.91 13.09 24.06
C PHE A 86 -20.73 14.37 23.77
N LEU A 87 -20.87 14.74 22.49
CA LEU A 87 -21.69 15.86 22.05
C LEU A 87 -23.15 15.68 22.48
N VAL A 88 -23.76 14.52 22.22
CA VAL A 88 -25.14 14.23 22.60
C VAL A 88 -25.32 14.28 24.12
N MET A 89 -24.37 13.74 24.88
CA MET A 89 -24.39 13.80 26.34
C MET A 89 -24.37 15.26 26.84
N MET A 90 -23.45 16.08 26.32
CA MET A 90 -23.34 17.49 26.70
C MET A 90 -24.59 18.30 26.32
N CYS A 91 -25.13 18.09 25.12
CA CYS A 91 -26.38 18.74 24.69
C CYS A 91 -27.56 18.35 25.60
N THR A 92 -27.62 17.10 26.04
CA THR A 92 -28.67 16.62 26.95
C THR A 92 -28.56 17.28 28.33
N VAL A 93 -27.36 17.36 28.90
CA VAL A 93 -27.13 18.02 30.20
C VAL A 93 -27.48 19.51 30.13
N LEU A 94 -27.09 20.20 29.06
CA LEU A 94 -27.42 21.61 28.84
C LEU A 94 -28.94 21.83 28.64
N ALA A 95 -29.61 20.94 27.89
CA ALA A 95 -31.05 21.00 27.68
C ALA A 95 -31.84 20.79 28.99
N ILE A 96 -31.42 19.84 29.83
CA ILE A 96 -32.00 19.61 31.16
C ILE A 96 -31.75 20.84 32.05
N GLY A 97 -30.52 21.36 32.07
CA GLY A 97 -30.17 22.57 32.80
C GLY A 97 -31.03 23.76 32.41
N ASN A 98 -31.29 23.94 31.10
CA ASN A 98 -32.18 24.97 30.59
C ASN A 98 -33.63 24.74 31.02
N SER A 99 -34.15 23.51 30.94
CA SER A 99 -35.52 23.19 31.38
C SER A 99 -35.72 23.40 32.88
N VAL A 100 -34.72 23.07 33.70
CA VAL A 100 -34.74 23.34 35.15
C VAL A 100 -34.71 24.85 35.41
N TRP A 101 -33.80 25.58 34.78
CA TRP A 101 -33.70 27.04 34.92
C TRP A 101 -35.00 27.75 34.55
N GLU A 102 -35.60 27.34 33.43
CA GLU A 102 -36.89 27.84 32.94
C GLU A 102 -37.99 27.65 33.99
N SER A 103 -38.00 26.50 34.64
CA SER A 103 -39.02 26.14 35.63
C SER A 103 -38.90 26.93 36.95
N TYR A 104 -37.69 27.27 37.38
CA TYR A 104 -37.46 27.97 38.67
C TYR A 104 -37.34 29.49 38.56
N LYS A 105 -36.66 30.01 37.51
CA LYS A 105 -36.33 31.44 37.37
C LYS A 105 -36.91 32.09 36.11
N GLY A 106 -37.41 31.31 35.14
CA GLY A 106 -37.97 31.83 33.89
C GLY A 106 -39.15 32.80 34.09
N TYR A 107 -39.93 32.61 35.17
CA TYR A 107 -41.05 33.48 35.52
C TYR A 107 -40.60 34.89 35.98
N TYR A 108 -39.54 34.99 36.80
CA TYR A 108 -39.05 36.27 37.33
C TYR A 108 -38.24 37.08 36.32
N PHE A 109 -37.66 36.42 35.31
CA PHE A 109 -36.83 37.07 34.29
C PHE A 109 -37.64 37.71 33.15
N GLN A 110 -38.97 37.57 33.14
CA GLN A 110 -39.86 38.18 32.14
C GLN A 110 -39.83 39.71 32.13
N VAL A 111 -39.38 40.34 33.22
CA VAL A 111 -39.22 41.81 33.32
C VAL A 111 -38.14 42.32 32.35
N TYR A 112 -37.12 41.50 32.05
CA TYR A 112 -35.98 41.89 31.19
C TYR A 112 -36.00 41.19 29.82
N LEU A 113 -36.61 40.01 29.71
CA LEU A 113 -36.72 39.27 28.44
C LEU A 113 -38.11 38.65 28.26
N PRO A 114 -39.06 39.37 27.62
CA PRO A 114 -40.41 38.86 27.38
C PRO A 114 -40.43 37.77 26.30
N TRP A 115 -41.26 36.75 26.51
CA TRP A 115 -41.48 35.67 25.55
C TRP A 115 -42.27 36.17 24.34
N ILE A 116 -41.74 36.01 23.12
CA ILE A 116 -42.47 36.33 21.87
C ILE A 116 -43.66 35.37 21.70
N HIS A 117 -43.46 34.09 22.04
CA HIS A 117 -44.51 33.07 22.13
C HIS A 117 -44.30 32.26 23.41
N LYS A 118 -45.36 32.13 24.24
CA LYS A 118 -45.30 31.35 25.47
C LYS A 118 -45.09 29.87 25.13
N PRO A 119 -44.00 29.23 25.58
CA PRO A 119 -43.81 27.81 25.34
C PRO A 119 -44.94 27.04 26.04
N PRO A 120 -45.58 26.06 25.35
CA PRO A 120 -46.74 25.36 25.90
C PRO A 120 -46.39 24.53 27.14
N ASN A 121 -45.15 23.98 27.21
CA ASN A 121 -44.64 23.18 28.32
C ASN A 121 -43.12 23.41 28.52
N SER A 122 -42.63 23.41 29.78
CA SER A 122 -41.19 23.52 30.10
C SER A 122 -40.36 22.42 29.43
N SER A 123 -40.89 21.19 29.37
CA SER A 123 -40.25 20.06 28.67
C SER A 123 -40.14 20.26 27.16
N PHE A 124 -41.10 20.96 26.54
CA PHE A 124 -41.07 21.27 25.11
C PHE A 124 -40.02 22.34 24.79
N SER A 125 -39.86 23.33 25.68
CA SER A 125 -38.77 24.31 25.60
C SER A 125 -37.39 23.64 25.68
N GLY A 126 -37.20 22.71 26.63
CA GLY A 126 -35.96 21.92 26.75
C GLY A 126 -35.67 21.07 25.51
N PHE A 127 -36.71 20.47 24.90
CA PHE A 127 -36.56 19.68 23.67
C PHE A 127 -36.12 20.54 22.47
N LEU A 128 -36.68 21.75 22.30
CA LEU A 128 -36.22 22.66 21.25
C LEU A 128 -34.79 23.14 21.49
N MET A 129 -34.45 23.45 22.75
CA MET A 129 -33.10 23.88 23.12
C MET A 129 -32.06 22.78 22.95
N PHE A 130 -32.41 21.50 23.10
CA PHE A 130 -31.52 20.39 22.76
C PHE A 130 -31.02 20.50 21.31
N TRP A 131 -31.94 20.68 20.34
CA TRP A 131 -31.56 20.83 18.94
C TRP A 131 -30.77 22.11 18.66
N SER A 132 -31.10 23.22 19.34
CA SER A 132 -30.32 24.46 19.25
C SER A 132 -28.88 24.27 19.75
N TYR A 133 -28.68 23.57 20.88
CA TYR A 133 -27.34 23.27 21.39
C TYR A 133 -26.55 22.31 20.49
N VAL A 134 -27.21 21.34 19.87
CA VAL A 134 -26.56 20.47 18.86
C VAL A 134 -26.01 21.30 17.70
N ILE A 135 -26.76 22.29 17.20
CA ILE A 135 -26.29 23.17 16.12
C ILE A 135 -25.09 24.02 16.57
N ILE A 136 -25.17 24.62 17.76
CA ILE A 136 -24.10 25.48 18.30
C ILE A 136 -22.82 24.66 18.54
N LEU A 137 -22.95 23.46 19.10
CA LEU A 137 -21.83 22.59 19.47
C LEU A 137 -21.38 21.66 18.33
N ASN A 138 -21.96 21.75 17.14
CA ASN A 138 -21.52 20.96 15.97
C ASN A 138 -20.05 21.25 15.59
N THR A 139 -19.51 22.40 16.01
CA THR A 139 -18.08 22.75 15.86
C THR A 139 -17.14 21.81 16.64
N VAL A 140 -17.66 21.06 17.63
CA VAL A 140 -16.91 20.03 18.36
C VAL A 140 -16.64 18.81 17.47
N VAL A 141 -17.49 18.52 16.47
CA VAL A 141 -17.23 17.48 15.48
C VAL A 141 -16.22 18.03 14.47
N PRO A 142 -14.98 17.51 14.43
CA PRO A 142 -13.94 18.12 13.62
C PRO A 142 -14.06 17.63 12.18
N ILE A 143 -14.92 18.26 11.38
CA ILE A 143 -15.05 17.97 9.93
C ILE A 143 -13.70 18.22 9.22
N SER A 144 -12.94 19.20 9.72
CA SER A 144 -11.60 19.55 9.22
C SER A 144 -10.52 18.51 9.54
N LEU A 145 -10.72 17.60 10.50
CA LEU A 145 -9.72 16.60 10.86
C LEU A 145 -9.47 15.62 9.72
N TYR A 146 -10.54 15.21 9.02
CA TYR A 146 -10.44 14.30 7.88
C TYR A 146 -9.62 14.93 6.75
N VAL A 147 -9.96 16.17 6.36
CA VAL A 147 -9.25 16.91 5.31
C VAL A 147 -7.79 17.18 5.70
N SER A 148 -7.54 17.55 6.96
CA SER A 148 -6.18 17.77 7.46
C SER A 148 -5.30 16.52 7.35
N ILE A 149 -5.84 15.34 7.69
CA ILE A 149 -5.12 14.07 7.57
C ILE A 149 -4.81 13.74 6.10
N GLU A 150 -5.76 13.96 5.18
CA GLU A 150 -5.51 13.75 3.75
C GLU A 150 -4.40 14.67 3.21
N VAL A 151 -4.38 15.95 3.61
CA VAL A 151 -3.32 16.89 3.24
C VAL A 151 -1.97 16.46 3.81
N ILE A 152 -1.92 16.00 5.06
CA ILE A 152 -0.70 15.47 5.67
C ILE A 152 -0.19 14.24 4.91
N ARG A 153 -1.08 13.28 4.59
CA ARG A 153 -0.74 12.07 3.82
C ARG A 153 -0.20 12.41 2.43
N LEU A 154 -0.78 13.41 1.76
CA LEU A 154 -0.26 13.92 0.48
C LEU A 154 1.13 14.53 0.64
N GLY A 155 1.31 15.39 1.64
CA GLY A 155 2.61 15.99 1.96
C GLY A 155 3.69 14.95 2.25
N SER A 156 3.38 13.93 3.05
CA SER A 156 4.30 12.83 3.36
C SER A 156 4.66 12.00 2.14
N SER A 157 3.71 11.77 1.22
CA SER A 157 3.98 11.09 -0.05
C SER A 157 4.97 11.87 -0.91
N PHE A 158 4.78 13.19 -1.06
CA PHE A 158 5.72 14.04 -1.80
C PHE A 158 7.09 14.10 -1.12
N TYR A 159 7.13 14.08 0.21
CA TYR A 159 8.39 14.07 0.95
C TYR A 159 9.25 12.83 0.65
N ILE A 160 8.63 11.66 0.48
CA ILE A 160 9.31 10.43 0.07
C ILE A 160 9.86 10.55 -1.36
N ASP A 161 9.06 11.11 -2.27
CA ASP A 161 9.43 11.24 -3.68
C ASP A 161 10.58 12.23 -3.90
N TRP A 162 10.69 13.27 -3.06
CA TRP A 162 11.76 14.26 -3.12
C TRP A 162 13.05 13.85 -2.39
N ASP A 163 13.08 12.70 -1.71
CA ASP A 163 14.28 12.29 -0.97
C ASP A 163 15.41 11.83 -1.90
N THR A 164 16.41 12.70 -2.04
CA THR A 164 17.64 12.42 -2.79
C THR A 164 18.46 11.24 -2.26
N LYS A 165 18.32 10.85 -0.98
CA LYS A 165 19.03 9.70 -0.41
C LYS A 165 18.45 8.37 -0.87
N MET A 166 17.17 8.34 -1.25
CA MET A 166 16.49 7.15 -1.77
C MET A 166 16.55 7.05 -3.30
N TYR A 167 17.30 7.94 -3.95
CA TYR A 167 17.51 7.90 -5.40
C TYR A 167 18.60 6.90 -5.80
N TYR A 168 18.30 6.04 -6.79
CA TYR A 168 19.25 5.07 -7.32
C TYR A 168 19.89 5.54 -8.65
N PRO A 169 21.16 5.97 -8.63
CA PRO A 169 21.79 6.63 -9.78
C PRO A 169 22.03 5.69 -10.97
N LYS A 170 22.34 4.41 -10.73
CA LYS A 170 22.71 3.47 -11.82
C LYS A 170 21.57 3.16 -12.79
N LYS A 171 20.32 3.29 -12.35
CA LYS A 171 19.13 3.14 -13.22
C LYS A 171 18.32 4.43 -13.33
N ASN A 172 18.85 5.54 -12.84
CA ASN A 172 18.15 6.83 -12.78
C ASN A 172 16.72 6.70 -12.24
N THR A 173 16.55 5.98 -11.12
CA THR A 173 15.23 5.65 -10.56
C THR A 173 15.08 6.29 -9.18
N PRO A 174 14.18 7.27 -9.00
CA PRO A 174 13.85 7.81 -7.67
C PRO A 174 12.93 6.87 -6.90
N ALA A 175 12.80 7.11 -5.59
CA ALA A 175 11.70 6.53 -4.82
C ALA A 175 10.37 7.11 -5.33
N LEU A 176 9.34 6.26 -5.37
CA LEU A 176 8.01 6.67 -5.84
C LEU A 176 6.93 6.05 -4.96
N ALA A 177 6.25 6.87 -4.18
CA ALA A 177 5.13 6.51 -3.35
C ALA A 177 3.85 6.37 -4.20
N ARG A 178 3.50 5.13 -4.57
CA ARG A 178 2.30 4.84 -5.39
C ARG A 178 0.98 4.98 -4.64
N THR A 179 1.02 5.08 -3.32
CA THR A 179 -0.18 5.14 -2.48
C THR A 179 0.08 6.10 -1.32
N THR A 180 -0.74 7.15 -1.24
CA THR A 180 -0.59 8.24 -0.26
C THR A 180 -1.06 7.84 1.13
N THR A 181 -2.05 6.94 1.23
CA THR A 181 -2.66 6.51 2.49
C THR A 181 -1.76 5.60 3.32
N LEU A 182 -0.86 4.83 2.69
CA LEU A 182 -0.04 3.81 3.37
C LEU A 182 1.28 4.34 3.95
N THR A 183 1.55 5.64 3.80
CA THR A 183 2.83 6.25 4.20
C THR A 183 3.06 6.15 5.71
N GLU A 184 2.02 6.32 6.52
CA GLU A 184 2.01 6.20 7.98
C GLU A 184 2.24 4.77 8.48
N GLU A 185 1.76 3.77 7.75
CA GLU A 185 1.88 2.34 8.10
C GLU A 185 3.33 1.84 7.97
N LEU A 186 4.17 2.53 7.20
CA LEU A 186 5.60 2.20 7.07
C LEU A 186 6.34 2.27 8.41
N GLY A 187 5.88 3.11 9.35
CA GLY A 187 6.43 3.18 10.70
C GLY A 187 5.96 2.05 11.63
N GLN A 188 4.95 1.28 11.23
CA GLN A 188 4.32 0.24 12.06
C GLN A 188 4.67 -1.19 11.62
N ILE A 189 5.55 -1.34 10.63
CA ILE A 189 5.95 -2.66 10.11
C ILE A 189 6.76 -3.45 11.15
N GLN A 190 6.36 -4.70 11.41
CA GLN A 190 7.08 -5.60 12.33
C GLN A 190 7.83 -6.72 11.59
N TYR A 191 7.30 -7.13 10.43
CA TYR A 191 7.85 -8.23 9.65
C TYR A 191 8.15 -7.77 8.23
N ILE A 192 9.37 -8.05 7.77
CA ILE A 192 9.80 -7.79 6.40
C ILE A 192 9.99 -9.14 5.71
N PHE A 193 9.09 -9.47 4.79
CA PHE A 193 9.26 -10.62 3.90
C PHE A 193 10.10 -10.17 2.71
N SER A 194 11.33 -10.66 2.62
CA SER A 194 12.25 -10.36 1.53
C SER A 194 12.39 -11.55 0.60
N ASP A 195 12.29 -11.31 -0.70
CA ASP A 195 12.67 -12.30 -1.70
C ASP A 195 14.21 -12.38 -1.81
N LYS A 196 14.74 -13.57 -2.06
CA LYS A 196 16.18 -13.78 -2.23
C LYS A 196 16.64 -13.20 -3.56
N THR A 197 15.97 -13.60 -4.65
CA THR A 197 16.45 -13.34 -6.00
C THR A 197 15.94 -11.99 -6.49
N GLY A 198 16.83 -11.08 -6.87
CA GLY A 198 16.44 -9.76 -7.36
C GLY A 198 16.17 -8.71 -6.28
N THR A 199 16.08 -9.11 -5.00
CA THR A 199 16.06 -8.17 -3.86
C THR A 199 17.34 -8.30 -3.01
N LEU A 200 17.57 -9.43 -2.34
CA LEU A 200 18.78 -9.60 -1.51
C LEU A 200 20.05 -9.77 -2.36
N THR A 201 19.96 -10.50 -3.47
CA THR A 201 21.10 -10.77 -4.34
C THR A 201 20.94 -10.10 -5.70
N GLN A 202 22.02 -9.46 -6.18
CA GLN A 202 22.13 -9.07 -7.59
C GLN A 202 22.28 -10.32 -8.45
N ASN A 203 21.68 -10.34 -9.64
CA ASN A 203 21.80 -11.45 -10.60
C ASN A 203 23.17 -11.42 -11.31
N ILE A 204 24.25 -11.55 -10.52
CA ILE A 204 25.64 -11.59 -10.98
C ILE A 204 26.34 -12.65 -10.13
N MET A 205 26.78 -13.72 -10.79
CA MET A 205 27.53 -14.80 -10.16
C MET A 205 29.01 -14.59 -10.45
N ILE A 206 29.79 -14.32 -9.40
CA ILE A 206 31.25 -14.13 -9.51
C ILE A 206 31.91 -15.35 -8.87
N PHE A 207 32.67 -16.09 -9.68
CA PHE A 207 33.50 -17.16 -9.16
C PHE A 207 34.61 -16.55 -8.31
N ASN A 208 34.62 -16.90 -7.02
CA ASN A 208 35.53 -16.28 -6.05
C ASN A 208 36.69 -17.20 -5.71
N LYS A 209 36.39 -18.47 -5.39
CA LYS A 209 37.37 -19.44 -4.92
C LYS A 209 37.02 -20.85 -5.35
N CYS A 210 38.03 -21.68 -5.47
CA CYS A 210 37.87 -23.14 -5.53
C CYS A 210 38.92 -23.83 -4.68
N THR A 211 38.66 -25.09 -4.36
CA THR A 211 39.67 -25.98 -3.77
C THR A 211 39.94 -27.07 -4.79
N ILE A 212 41.21 -27.24 -5.17
CA ILE A 212 41.66 -28.26 -6.11
C ILE A 212 42.72 -29.10 -5.40
N ASN A 213 42.47 -30.40 -5.27
CA ASN A 213 43.37 -31.34 -4.60
C ASN A 213 43.83 -30.87 -3.18
N GLY A 214 42.88 -30.41 -2.37
CA GLY A 214 43.16 -29.91 -1.02
C GLY A 214 43.84 -28.54 -0.94
N LYS A 215 44.24 -27.94 -2.07
CA LYS A 215 44.79 -26.58 -2.12
C LYS A 215 43.69 -25.57 -2.46
N MET A 216 43.54 -24.55 -1.62
CA MET A 216 42.58 -23.46 -1.82
C MET A 216 43.17 -22.40 -2.76
N TYR A 217 42.43 -22.08 -3.81
CA TYR A 217 42.78 -21.05 -4.79
C TYR A 217 41.76 -19.90 -4.70
N GLY A 218 42.27 -18.67 -4.65
CA GLY A 218 41.50 -17.42 -4.65
C GLY A 218 41.83 -16.48 -3.49
N THR A 219 42.05 -15.21 -3.79
CA THR A 219 42.48 -14.18 -2.82
C THR A 219 41.29 -13.63 -2.01
N VAL A 220 41.47 -13.47 -0.69
CA VAL A 220 40.47 -12.82 0.16
C VAL A 220 40.62 -11.30 0.01
N HIS A 221 39.88 -10.67 -0.89
CA HIS A 221 39.69 -9.22 -0.77
C HIS A 221 38.66 -8.97 0.33
N ARG A 222 39.15 -8.88 1.58
CA ARG A 222 38.37 -8.39 2.71
C ARG A 222 38.09 -6.92 2.42
N ALA A 223 36.87 -6.60 2.00
CA ALA A 223 36.46 -5.21 1.81
C ALA A 223 36.66 -4.49 3.15
N LYS A 224 37.72 -3.68 3.26
CA LYS A 224 37.89 -2.78 4.40
C LYS A 224 36.66 -1.88 4.41
N SER A 225 35.93 -1.87 5.52
CA SER A 225 34.89 -0.90 5.82
C SER A 225 35.54 0.48 6.00
N GLN A 226 36.00 1.10 4.92
CA GLN A 226 36.23 2.53 4.91
C GLN A 226 34.89 3.19 4.62
N GLY A 227 34.33 3.82 5.64
CA GLY A 227 33.22 4.74 5.50
C GLY A 227 33.66 5.91 4.62
N ASN A 228 33.54 5.76 3.31
CA ASN A 228 33.30 6.88 2.42
C ASN A 228 32.65 6.40 1.12
N LYS A 229 31.69 7.19 0.65
CA LYS A 229 30.89 6.92 -0.55
C LYS A 229 31.78 6.72 -1.76
N GLY A 230 31.78 5.51 -2.33
CA GLY A 230 32.51 5.23 -3.57
C GLY A 230 32.68 3.73 -3.78
N SER A 231 32.01 3.22 -4.81
CA SER A 231 32.13 1.84 -5.28
C SER A 231 33.58 1.37 -5.43
N ALA A 232 33.84 0.10 -5.05
CA ALA A 232 35.14 -0.55 -5.23
C ALA A 232 35.67 -0.40 -6.68
N PRO A 233 36.83 0.24 -6.89
CA PRO A 233 37.28 0.71 -8.22
C PRO A 233 37.59 -0.41 -9.22
N TRP A 234 37.85 -1.64 -8.78
CA TRP A 234 38.11 -2.78 -9.67
C TRP A 234 36.84 -3.36 -10.31
N ILE A 235 35.68 -3.29 -9.62
CA ILE A 235 34.40 -3.77 -10.18
C ILE A 235 33.97 -2.89 -11.36
N THR A 236 34.35 -1.61 -11.36
CA THR A 236 34.04 -0.67 -12.46
C THR A 236 34.88 -0.97 -13.69
N LYS A 237 36.18 -1.22 -13.54
CA LYS A 237 37.11 -1.53 -14.65
C LYS A 237 36.79 -2.85 -15.35
N GLU A 238 36.43 -3.88 -14.59
CA GLU A 238 36.07 -5.19 -15.15
C GLU A 238 34.68 -5.16 -15.81
N ARG A 239 33.76 -4.32 -15.31
CA ARG A 239 32.49 -4.03 -15.98
C ARG A 239 32.65 -3.25 -17.27
N GLU A 240 33.55 -2.26 -17.33
CA GLU A 240 33.85 -1.51 -18.55
C GLU A 240 34.42 -2.45 -19.63
N ASN A 241 35.39 -3.29 -19.27
CA ASN A 241 35.98 -4.27 -20.17
C ASN A 241 34.97 -5.34 -20.66
N MET A 242 34.09 -5.84 -19.78
CA MET A 242 33.03 -6.79 -20.18
C MET A 242 31.91 -6.15 -21.00
N MET A 243 31.63 -4.86 -20.82
CA MET A 243 30.65 -4.12 -21.64
C MET A 243 31.21 -3.78 -23.02
N GLN A 244 32.53 -3.56 -23.14
CA GLN A 244 33.20 -3.40 -24.44
C GLN A 244 33.30 -4.69 -25.25
N GLN A 245 33.30 -5.86 -24.61
CA GLN A 245 33.24 -7.16 -25.30
C GLN A 245 31.82 -7.59 -25.72
N LYS A 246 30.78 -6.85 -25.32
CA LYS A 246 29.36 -7.13 -25.65
C LYS A 246 28.73 -6.14 -26.64
N LYS A 247 29.54 -5.28 -27.26
CA LYS A 247 29.18 -4.58 -28.50
C LYS A 247 29.84 -5.29 -29.67
#